data_AF-A0A1F6VIW9-F1
#
_entry.id   AF-A0A1F6VIW9-F1
#
_cell.length_a   1.000
_cell.length_b   1.000
_cell.length_c   1.000
_cell.angle_alpha   90.00
_cell.angle_beta   90.00
_cell.angle_gamma   90.00
#
_symmetry.space_group_name_H-M   'P 1'
#
loop_
_entity.id
_entity.type
_entity.pdbx_description
1 polymer ?
#
loop_
_entity_poly.entity_id
_entity_poly.type
_entity_poly.pdbx_seq_one_letter_code
_entity_poly.pdbx_strand_id
1 'polypeptide(L)'
;MRLTAQFKVLYTKEFGDKTDLIRFSADRDYAKLLLARASQSNNETLLVIAMQLMQLRGLIAKTEKEPQGADDKINQKYTGRLR
;
A
#
# COMPACT_ATOMS: atom_id res chain seq x y z
N MET A 1 -6.22 -11.18 12.08
CA MET A 1 -6.77 -12.36 11.36
C MET A 1 -8.17 -12.17 10.77
N ARG A 2 -9.03 -11.27 11.27
CA ARG A 2 -10.40 -11.08 10.76
C ARG A 2 -10.47 -10.52 9.32
N LEU A 3 -9.61 -9.55 8.99
CA LEU A 3 -9.54 -8.88 7.68
C LEU A 3 -9.20 -9.81 6.51
N THR A 4 -8.27 -10.75 6.71
CA THR A 4 -7.89 -11.74 5.68
C THR A 4 -9.03 -12.71 5.35
N ALA A 5 -9.79 -13.13 6.35
CA ALA A 5 -10.96 -13.98 6.14
C ALA A 5 -12.07 -13.21 5.41
N GLN A 6 -12.30 -11.96 5.79
CA GLN A 6 -13.30 -11.09 5.16
C GLN A 6 -12.95 -10.79 3.70
N PHE A 7 -11.68 -10.52 3.40
CA PHE A 7 -11.19 -10.36 2.04
C PHE A 7 -11.45 -11.61 1.19
N LYS A 8 -11.10 -12.80 1.70
CA LYS A 8 -11.31 -14.06 0.97
C LYS A 8 -12.78 -14.28 0.61
N VAL A 9 -13.69 -14.03 1.56
CA VAL A 9 -15.14 -14.19 1.34
C VAL A 9 -15.64 -13.19 0.30
N LEU A 10 -15.30 -11.90 0.44
CA LEU A 10 -15.73 -10.86 -0.49
C LEU A 10 -15.14 -11.08 -1.89
N TYR A 11 -13.88 -11.46 -1.98
CA TYR A 11 -13.22 -11.75 -3.26
C TYR A 11 -13.87 -12.94 -3.98
N THR A 12 -14.15 -14.02 -3.25
CA THR A 12 -14.83 -15.20 -3.82
C THR A 12 -16.25 -14.84 -4.26
N LYS A 13 -16.93 -13.95 -3.53
CA LYS A 13 -18.30 -13.51 -3.86
C LYS A 13 -18.36 -12.64 -5.12
N GLU A 14 -17.37 -11.76 -5.32
CA GLU A 14 -17.32 -10.87 -6.48
C GLU A 14 -16.82 -11.57 -7.75
N PHE A 15 -15.79 -12.41 -7.64
CA PHE A 15 -15.11 -12.97 -8.81
C PHE A 15 -15.36 -14.46 -9.03
N GLY A 16 -15.98 -15.16 -8.08
CA GLY A 16 -16.14 -16.63 -8.12
C GLY A 16 -14.84 -17.41 -7.92
N ASP A 17 -13.70 -16.73 -7.82
CA ASP A 17 -12.37 -17.33 -7.73
C ASP A 17 -11.88 -17.50 -6.28
N LYS A 18 -11.22 -18.63 -6.01
CA LYS A 18 -10.60 -18.88 -4.70
C LYS A 18 -9.29 -18.10 -4.59
N THR A 19 -9.18 -17.29 -3.55
CA THR A 19 -7.94 -16.59 -3.17
C THR A 19 -7.08 -17.46 -2.27
N ASP A 20 -5.80 -17.58 -2.61
CA ASP A 20 -4.79 -18.23 -1.77
C ASP A 20 -4.18 -17.22 -0.79
N LEU A 21 -4.58 -17.31 0.48
CA LEU A 21 -4.12 -16.40 1.53
C LEU A 21 -2.65 -16.60 1.91
N ILE A 22 -2.13 -17.82 1.74
CA ILE A 22 -0.72 -18.12 2.03
C ILE A 22 0.13 -17.47 0.95
N ARG A 23 -0.22 -17.69 -0.32
CA ARG A 23 0.47 -17.06 -1.45
C ARG A 23 0.35 -15.55 -1.40
N PHE A 24 -0.82 -15.00 -1.06
CA PHE A 24 -1.02 -13.57 -0.84
C PHE A 24 -0.13 -12.98 0.26
N SER A 25 0.24 -13.78 1.27
CA SER A 25 1.11 -13.33 2.35
C SER A 25 2.60 -13.39 2.01
N ALA A 26 3.00 -14.26 1.07
CA ALA A 26 4.39 -14.54 0.76
C ALA A 26 4.86 -13.93 -0.57
N ASP A 27 3.93 -13.67 -1.50
CA ASP A 27 4.21 -13.25 -2.87
C ASP A 27 3.61 -11.86 -3.14
N ARG A 28 4.52 -10.88 -3.32
CA ARG A 28 4.16 -9.48 -3.57
C ARG A 28 3.47 -9.28 -4.91
N ASP A 29 3.85 -10.04 -5.94
CA ASP A 29 3.27 -9.91 -7.26
C ASP A 29 1.87 -10.50 -7.31
N TYR A 30 1.65 -11.61 -6.60
CA TYR A 30 0.31 -12.16 -6.39
C TYR A 30 -0.60 -11.19 -5.61
N ALA A 31 -0.07 -10.51 -4.59
CA ALA A 31 -0.83 -9.49 -3.86
C ALA A 31 -1.22 -8.27 -4.71
N LYS A 32 -0.30 -7.78 -5.54
CA LYS A 32 -0.57 -6.70 -6.51
C LYS A 32 -1.61 -7.11 -7.54
N LEU A 33 -1.52 -8.33 -8.07
CA LEU A 33 -2.49 -8.85 -9.04
C LEU A 33 -3.89 -8.92 -8.44
N LEU A 34 -4.00 -9.39 -7.20
CA LEU A 34 -5.27 -9.42 -6.48
C LEU A 34 -5.83 -8.02 -6.20
N LEU A 35 -4.98 -7.02 -5.94
CA LEU A 35 -5.41 -5.63 -5.82
C LEU A 35 -5.88 -5.06 -7.16
N ALA A 36 -5.12 -5.27 -8.23
CA ALA A 36 -5.49 -4.81 -9.57
C ALA A 36 -6.82 -5.44 -10.03
N ARG A 37 -7.07 -6.68 -9.61
CA ARG A 37 -8.36 -7.34 -9.84
C ARG A 37 -9.45 -6.75 -8.95
N ALA A 38 -9.18 -6.57 -7.65
CA ALA A 38 -10.13 -5.92 -6.74
C ALA A 38 -10.49 -4.48 -7.17
N SER A 39 -9.57 -3.73 -7.79
CA SER A 39 -9.85 -2.39 -8.33
C SER A 39 -10.73 -2.38 -9.56
N GLN A 40 -10.91 -3.53 -10.22
CA GLN A 40 -11.86 -3.69 -11.32
C GLN A 40 -13.26 -4.09 -10.80
N SER A 41 -13.41 -4.39 -9.51
CA SER A 41 -14.72 -4.66 -8.91
C SER A 41 -15.46 -3.35 -8.60
N ASN A 42 -16.80 -3.38 -8.66
CA ASN A 42 -17.64 -2.29 -8.17
C ASN A 42 -17.75 -2.28 -6.63
N ASN A 43 -17.01 -3.14 -5.94
CA ASN A 43 -17.10 -3.30 -4.50
C ASN A 43 -15.98 -2.52 -3.80
N GLU A 44 -16.25 -1.26 -3.46
CA GLU A 44 -15.31 -0.38 -2.75
C GLU A 44 -14.79 -1.00 -1.44
N THR A 45 -15.63 -1.80 -0.76
CA THR A 45 -15.23 -2.47 0.48
C THR A 45 -14.11 -3.49 0.22
N LEU A 46 -14.17 -4.20 -0.90
CA LEU A 46 -13.12 -5.15 -1.29
C LEU A 46 -11.79 -4.44 -1.55
N LEU A 47 -11.83 -3.30 -2.26
CA LEU A 47 -10.65 -2.47 -2.54
C LEU A 47 -9.99 -1.97 -1.25
N VAL A 48 -10.79 -1.41 -0.32
CA VAL A 48 -10.29 -0.88 0.95
C VAL A 48 -9.63 -1.98 1.77
N ILE A 49 -10.24 -3.15 1.86
CA ILE A 49 -9.66 -4.28 2.60
C ILE A 49 -8.37 -4.76 1.92
N ALA A 50 -8.33 -4.81 0.59
CA ALA A 50 -7.12 -5.19 -0.16
C ALA A 50 -5.94 -4.24 0.12
N MET A 51 -6.21 -2.93 0.16
CA MET A 51 -5.21 -1.91 0.51
C MET A 51 -4.75 -2.03 1.96
N GLN A 52 -5.68 -2.20 2.92
CA GLN A 52 -5.35 -2.40 4.33
C GLN A 52 -4.50 -3.64 4.54
N LEU A 53 -4.80 -4.72 3.83
CA LEU A 53 -4.02 -5.95 3.89
C LEU A 53 -2.60 -5.77 3.36
N MET A 54 -2.43 -5.02 2.27
CA MET A 54 -1.09 -4.74 1.77
C MET A 54 -0.29 -3.77 2.64
N GLN A 55 -0.94 -2.82 3.33
CA GLN A 55 -0.30 -1.97 4.34
C GLN A 55 0.16 -2.79 5.55
N LEU A 56 -0.70 -3.68 6.08
CA LEU A 56 -0.36 -4.57 7.20
C LEU A 56 0.81 -5.51 6.88
N ARG A 57 0.99 -5.85 5.61
CA ARG A 57 2.07 -6.73 5.13
C ARG A 57 3.34 -5.97 4.74
N GLY A 58 3.35 -4.64 4.83
CA GLY A 58 4.49 -3.81 4.40
C GLY A 58 4.75 -3.85 2.89
N LEU A 59 3.77 -4.31 2.09
CA LEU A 59 3.89 -4.45 0.63
C LEU A 59 3.63 -3.13 -0.10
N ILE A 60 2.81 -2.28 0.49
CA ILE A 60 2.74 -0.86 0.19
C ILE A 60 3.60 -0.20 1.25
N ALA A 61 4.59 0.61 0.83
CA ALA A 61 5.29 1.48 1.77
C ALA A 61 4.21 2.15 2.61
N LYS A 62 4.33 2.13 3.95
CA LYS A 62 3.49 3.02 4.75
C LYS A 62 3.57 4.35 4.02
N THR A 63 2.43 4.91 3.60
CA THR A 63 2.38 6.35 3.43
C THR A 63 2.53 6.88 4.85
N GLU A 64 3.75 6.83 5.36
CA GLU A 64 4.24 7.82 6.27
C GLU A 64 3.94 9.10 5.54
N LYS A 65 2.95 9.83 6.06
CA LYS A 65 3.00 11.28 5.97
C LYS A 65 4.30 11.68 6.66
N GLU A 66 5.41 11.53 5.98
CA GLU A 66 6.59 12.34 6.20
C GLU A 66 6.27 13.67 5.52
N PRO A 67 6.10 14.77 6.26
CA PRO A 67 6.37 16.06 5.66
C PRO A 67 7.89 16.11 5.44
N GLN A 68 8.39 15.52 4.36
CA GLN A 68 9.67 15.93 3.78
C GLN A 68 9.46 17.28 3.10
N GLY A 69 9.34 18.30 3.94
CA GLY A 69 9.46 19.69 3.54
C GLY A 69 10.94 20.05 3.46
N ALA A 70 11.46 19.97 2.24
CA ALA A 70 12.50 20.81 1.67
C ALA A 70 13.87 20.90 2.39
N ASP A 71 14.83 20.21 1.79
CA ASP A 71 16.18 20.73 1.54
C ASP A 71 16.13 22.26 1.29
N ASP A 72 16.73 23.06 2.16
CA ASP A 72 17.46 24.23 1.67
C ASP A 72 18.77 24.38 2.43
N LYS A 73 19.82 24.37 1.63
CA LYS A 73 21.22 24.36 2.02
C LYS A 73 21.56 25.74 2.57
N ILE A 74 21.58 25.93 3.88
CA ILE A 74 22.28 27.07 4.47
C ILE A 74 23.78 26.74 4.55
N ASN A 75 24.38 26.55 3.38
CA ASN A 75 25.82 26.74 3.18
C ASN A 75 26.03 28.15 2.66
N GLN A 76 25.83 29.15 3.52
CA GLN A 76 26.46 30.44 3.34
C GLN A 76 27.63 30.54 4.30
N LYS A 77 28.77 30.03 3.80
CA LYS A 77 30.09 30.61 4.09
C LYS A 77 29.95 32.14 4.04
N TYR A 78 29.89 32.78 5.20
CA TYR A 78 30.19 34.21 5.31
C TYR A 78 31.70 34.39 5.18
N THR A 79 32.19 34.18 3.96
CA THR A 79 33.52 34.59 3.54
C THR A 79 33.41 35.96 2.86
N GLY A 80 33.99 36.98 3.50
CA GLY A 80 34.68 38.04 2.76
C GLY A 80 34.09 39.46 2.81
N ARG A 81 34.65 40.25 3.75
CA ARG A 81 35.22 41.61 3.61
C ARG A 81 34.40 42.80 3.05
N LEU A 82 34.80 43.97 3.58
CA LEU A 82 34.76 45.34 3.04
C LEU A 82 33.58 46.24 3.44
N ARG A 83 33.70 46.93 4.57
CA ARG A 83 34.18 48.34 4.60
C ARG A 83 34.55 48.78 6.01
#